data_AF-A0A529LJV5-F1
#
_entry.id   AF-A0A529LJV5-F1
#
_cell.length_a   1.000
_cell.length_b   1.000
_cell.length_c   1.000
_cell.angle_alpha   90.00
_cell.angle_beta   90.00
_cell.angle_gamma   90.00
#
_symmetry.space_group_name_H-M   'P 1'
#
loop_
_entity.id
_entity.type
_entity.pdbx_description
1 polymer ?
#
loop_
_entity_poly.entity_id
_entity_poly.type
_entity_poly.pdbx_seq_one_letter_code
_entity_poly.pdbx_strand_id
1 'polypeptide(L)'
;EKYQVPRDQVLFLPNRVRIGNQEIPFGDLVKQAYMARIQLSAAGFYKTPKIHWNRDKGEGRPFYYFAYGASCSEVSVDTLTGEYVVERTDILHETGRSLNRAIDLGQVEGGFIQGMGWLTTEELWWDDKGRLRTHAPSTYK
;
A
#
# COMPACT_ATOMS: atom_id res chain seq x y z
N GLU A 1 -8.94 29.59 -24.17
CA GLU A 1 -9.28 30.37 -25.39
C GLU A 1 -10.49 29.81 -26.14
N LYS A 2 -10.50 28.55 -26.60
CA LYS A 2 -11.61 27.97 -27.38
C LYS A 2 -13.02 28.12 -26.75
N TYR A 3 -13.17 27.80 -25.47
CA TYR A 3 -14.48 27.71 -24.83
C TYR A 3 -14.91 28.95 -24.06
N GLN A 4 -13.99 29.92 -23.89
CA GLN A 4 -14.24 31.20 -23.23
C GLN A 4 -14.96 31.12 -21.86
N VAL A 5 -14.75 30.02 -21.12
CA VAL A 5 -15.23 29.87 -19.74
C VAL A 5 -14.09 30.01 -18.73
N PRO A 6 -14.37 30.45 -17.49
CA PRO A 6 -13.43 30.40 -16.38
C PRO A 6 -12.89 28.98 -16.12
N ARG A 7 -11.65 28.86 -15.63
CA ARG A 7 -10.97 27.56 -15.41
C ARG A 7 -11.66 26.69 -14.35
N ASP A 8 -12.22 27.31 -13.33
CA ASP A 8 -12.99 26.68 -12.26
C ASP A 8 -14.34 26.11 -12.75
N GLN A 9 -14.81 26.52 -13.93
CA GLN A 9 -15.97 25.92 -14.61
C GLN A 9 -15.60 24.76 -15.56
N VAL A 10 -14.33 24.35 -15.58
CA VAL A 10 -13.85 23.16 -16.31
C VAL A 10 -13.68 22.02 -15.32
N LEU A 11 -14.57 21.04 -15.37
CA LEU A 11 -14.56 19.89 -14.47
C LEU A 11 -14.31 18.60 -15.24
N PHE A 12 -13.26 17.87 -14.86
CA PHE A 12 -13.01 16.52 -15.36
C PHE A 12 -13.86 15.53 -14.57
N LEU A 13 -14.74 14.83 -15.27
CA LEU A 13 -15.69 13.86 -14.74
C LEU A 13 -15.39 12.47 -15.32
N PRO A 14 -16.01 11.39 -14.81
CA PRO A 14 -15.83 10.06 -15.38
C PRO A 14 -16.14 10.04 -16.88
N ASN A 15 -15.08 9.82 -17.67
CA ASN A 15 -15.06 9.74 -19.14
C ASN A 15 -15.57 10.98 -19.90
N ARG A 16 -15.68 12.15 -19.25
CA ARG A 16 -16.17 13.39 -19.89
C ARG A 16 -15.63 14.63 -19.20
N VAL A 17 -15.74 15.77 -19.84
CA VAL A 17 -15.36 17.07 -19.28
C VAL A 17 -16.53 18.01 -19.41
N ARG A 18 -16.91 18.63 -18.29
CA ARG A 18 -17.88 19.73 -18.27
C ARG A 18 -17.13 21.04 -18.45
N ILE A 19 -17.60 21.87 -19.36
CA ILE A 19 -16.99 23.15 -19.72
C ILE A 19 -18.10 24.20 -19.69
N GLY A 20 -18.28 24.90 -18.56
CA GLY A 20 -19.48 25.72 -18.33
C GLY A 20 -20.74 24.85 -18.34
N ASN A 21 -21.66 25.12 -19.27
CA ASN A 21 -22.95 24.42 -19.37
C ASN A 21 -22.98 23.26 -20.37
N GLN A 22 -21.85 22.92 -21.00
CA GLN A 22 -21.75 21.80 -21.94
C GLN A 22 -20.89 20.68 -21.37
N GLU A 23 -21.20 19.44 -21.75
CA GLU A 23 -20.36 18.27 -21.47
C GLU A 23 -19.88 17.67 -22.78
N ILE A 24 -18.59 17.33 -22.84
CA ILE A 24 -17.98 16.68 -24.00
C ILE A 24 -17.29 15.38 -23.55
N PRO A 25 -17.31 14.30 -24.35
CA PRO A 25 -16.54 13.10 -24.07
C PRO A 25 -15.05 13.43 -23.91
N PHE A 26 -14.37 12.79 -22.95
CA PHE A 26 -12.95 13.08 -22.68
C PHE A 26 -12.08 12.79 -23.90
N GLY A 27 -12.37 11.70 -24.63
CA GLY A 27 -11.68 11.36 -25.87
C GLY A 27 -11.81 12.44 -26.95
N ASP A 28 -12.95 13.12 -27.04
CA ASP A 28 -13.14 14.20 -28.01
C ASP A 28 -12.42 15.48 -27.60
N LEU A 29 -12.33 15.79 -26.29
CA LEU A 29 -11.47 16.86 -25.80
C LEU A 29 -9.99 16.58 -26.13
N VAL A 30 -9.54 15.34 -25.91
CA VAL A 30 -8.16 14.91 -26.22
C VAL A 30 -7.86 15.07 -27.71
N LYS A 31 -8.76 14.63 -28.60
CA LYS A 31 -8.63 14.86 -30.05
C LYS A 31 -8.55 16.34 -30.41
N GLN A 32 -9.39 17.16 -29.79
CA GLN A 32 -9.38 18.61 -30.02
C GLN A 32 -8.06 19.25 -29.56
N ALA A 33 -7.52 18.83 -28.41
CA ALA A 33 -6.22 19.29 -27.92
C ALA A 33 -5.09 18.86 -28.87
N TYR A 34 -5.12 17.63 -29.36
CA TYR A 34 -4.15 17.12 -30.34
C TYR A 34 -4.18 17.92 -31.65
N MET A 35 -5.36 18.14 -32.24
CA MET A 35 -5.52 18.93 -33.47
C MET A 35 -5.10 20.40 -33.27
N ALA A 36 -5.28 20.93 -32.06
CA ALA A 36 -4.80 22.25 -31.66
C ALA A 36 -3.30 22.28 -31.34
N ARG A 37 -2.57 21.17 -31.56
CA ARG A 37 -1.12 21.01 -31.28
C ARG A 37 -0.76 21.30 -29.82
N ILE A 38 -1.67 21.02 -28.89
CA ILE A 38 -1.40 21.09 -27.46
C ILE A 38 -0.65 19.82 -27.06
N GLN A 39 0.50 19.97 -26.40
CA GLN A 39 1.30 18.84 -25.93
C GLN A 39 0.53 18.05 -24.86
N LEU A 40 0.43 16.73 -25.07
CA LEU A 40 -0.25 15.78 -24.18
C LEU A 40 0.71 14.86 -23.41
N SER A 41 2.02 15.17 -23.45
CA SER A 41 3.05 14.47 -22.68
C SER A 41 3.53 15.35 -21.53
N ALA A 42 3.63 14.76 -20.35
CA ALA A 42 4.12 15.42 -19.15
C ALA A 42 5.02 14.46 -18.36
N ALA A 43 6.14 14.98 -17.86
CA ALA A 43 6.98 14.28 -16.89
C ALA A 43 6.52 14.64 -15.47
N GLY A 44 6.48 13.65 -14.58
CA GLY A 44 6.20 13.83 -13.16
C GLY A 44 7.40 13.38 -12.31
N PHE A 45 7.69 14.11 -11.23
CA PHE A 45 8.75 13.77 -10.29
C PHE A 45 8.33 14.10 -8.85
N TYR A 46 8.66 13.23 -7.91
CA TYR A 46 8.44 13.45 -6.49
C TYR A 46 9.67 13.01 -5.69
N LYS A 47 10.10 13.86 -4.75
CA LYS A 47 11.14 13.56 -3.77
C LYS A 47 10.60 13.87 -2.39
N THR A 48 10.58 12.88 -1.51
CA THR A 48 10.05 13.02 -0.16
C THR A 48 10.84 14.09 0.61
N PRO A 49 10.19 15.17 1.08
CA PRO A 49 10.87 16.26 1.76
C PRO A 49 11.14 15.93 3.23
N LYS A 50 11.93 16.77 3.90
CA LYS A 50 12.16 16.75 5.37
C LYS A 50 12.92 15.54 5.93
N ILE A 51 13.35 14.60 5.09
CA ILE A 51 14.18 13.46 5.50
C ILE A 51 15.64 13.88 5.66
N HIS A 52 16.21 13.68 6.84
CA HIS A 52 17.63 13.86 7.15
C HIS A 52 18.01 12.98 8.35
N TRP A 53 19.13 12.28 8.28
CA TRP A 53 19.55 11.34 9.33
C TRP A 53 21.07 11.27 9.41
N ASN A 54 21.62 11.48 10.60
CA ASN A 54 23.02 11.23 10.89
C ASN A 54 23.16 9.83 11.50
N ARG A 55 23.72 8.90 10.72
CA ARG A 55 23.86 7.50 11.12
C ARG A 55 24.84 7.29 12.27
N ASP A 56 25.93 8.05 12.33
CA ASP A 56 26.97 7.88 13.35
C ASP A 56 26.48 8.31 14.73
N LYS A 57 25.59 9.33 14.78
CA LYS A 57 24.99 9.84 16.01
C LYS A 57 23.63 9.21 16.34
N GLY A 58 22.96 8.59 15.36
CA GLY A 58 21.59 8.09 15.52
C GLY A 58 20.55 9.22 15.65
N GLU A 59 20.80 10.38 15.04
CA GLU A 59 20.00 11.59 15.21
C GLU A 59 19.39 12.09 13.90
N GLY A 60 18.17 12.62 13.95
CA GLY A 60 17.49 13.28 12.84
C GLY A 60 16.07 12.80 12.61
N ARG A 61 15.54 13.07 11.42
CA ARG A 61 14.23 12.63 10.94
C ARG A 61 14.39 11.68 9.75
N PRO A 62 14.49 10.36 9.98
CA PRO A 62 14.65 9.38 8.91
C PRO A 62 13.34 9.10 8.16
N PHE A 63 12.18 9.34 8.79
CA PHE A 63 10.86 9.02 8.23
C PHE A 63 9.99 10.28 8.06
N TYR A 64 9.21 10.32 6.98
CA TYR A 64 8.32 11.46 6.68
C TYR A 64 7.07 11.47 7.57
N TYR A 65 6.48 10.30 7.80
CA TYR A 65 5.41 10.03 8.76
C TYR A 65 5.56 8.58 9.24
N PHE A 66 4.76 8.20 10.23
CA PHE A 66 4.69 6.85 10.76
C PHE A 66 3.29 6.29 10.51
N ALA A 67 3.22 5.01 10.18
CA ALA A 67 1.97 4.26 10.20
C ALA A 67 1.81 3.63 11.59
N TYR A 68 0.59 3.61 12.10
CA TYR A 68 0.27 3.05 13.41
C TYR A 68 -0.75 1.93 13.26
N GLY A 69 -0.75 1.01 14.21
CA GLY A 69 -1.76 -0.03 14.29
C GLY A 69 -1.62 -0.84 15.57
N ALA A 70 -2.66 -1.59 15.87
CA ALA A 70 -2.72 -2.53 16.97
C ALA A 70 -3.46 -3.79 16.52
N SER A 71 -3.04 -4.94 17.05
CA SER A 71 -3.71 -6.22 16.85
C SER A 71 -3.82 -6.95 18.19
N CYS A 72 -4.96 -7.58 18.44
CA CYS A 72 -5.18 -8.46 19.59
C CYS A 72 -5.63 -9.82 19.06
N SER A 73 -5.06 -10.91 19.59
CA SER A 73 -5.44 -12.27 19.19
C SER A 73 -5.80 -13.11 20.40
N GLU A 74 -6.86 -13.90 20.26
CA GLU A 74 -7.28 -14.92 21.20
C GLU A 74 -6.77 -16.28 20.70
N VAL A 75 -6.14 -17.06 21.59
CA VAL A 75 -5.47 -18.31 21.25
C VAL A 75 -5.77 -19.36 22.31
N SER A 76 -6.17 -20.55 21.84
CA SER A 76 -6.28 -21.76 22.66
C SER A 76 -4.97 -22.56 22.57
N VAL A 77 -4.45 -23.04 23.70
CA VAL A 77 -3.21 -23.84 23.73
C VAL A 77 -3.47 -25.13 24.51
N ASP A 78 -3.18 -26.27 23.90
CA ASP A 78 -3.10 -27.56 24.59
C ASP A 78 -1.79 -27.63 25.37
N THR A 79 -1.91 -27.65 26.70
CA THR A 79 -0.76 -27.62 27.61
C THR A 79 -0.02 -28.96 27.70
N LEU A 80 -0.58 -30.05 27.18
CA LEU A 80 0.08 -31.36 27.13
C LEU A 80 0.93 -31.53 25.86
N THR A 81 0.45 -31.04 24.71
CA THR A 81 1.10 -31.23 23.40
C THR A 81 1.85 -29.99 22.91
N GLY A 82 1.45 -28.80 23.37
CA GLY A 82 1.94 -27.52 22.85
C GLY A 82 1.24 -27.07 21.56
N GLU A 83 0.28 -27.84 21.05
CA GLU A 83 -0.55 -27.42 19.91
C GLU A 83 -1.38 -26.18 20.28
N TYR A 84 -1.58 -25.29 19.32
CA TYR A 84 -2.35 -24.07 19.53
C TYR A 84 -3.23 -23.76 18.33
N VAL A 85 -4.32 -23.04 18.58
CA VAL A 85 -5.24 -22.53 17.57
C VAL A 85 -5.48 -21.05 17.84
N VAL A 86 -5.27 -20.20 16.83
CA VAL A 86 -5.67 -18.80 16.88
C VAL A 86 -7.17 -18.73 16.57
N GLU A 87 -7.98 -18.48 17.59
CA GLU A 87 -9.45 -18.50 17.49
C GLU A 87 -9.97 -17.25 16.78
N ARG A 88 -9.35 -16.11 17.09
CA ARG A 88 -9.79 -14.81 16.60
C ARG A 88 -8.64 -13.79 16.65
N THR A 89 -8.66 -12.85 15.70
CA THR A 89 -7.83 -11.66 15.73
C THR A 89 -8.66 -10.42 15.42
N ASP A 90 -8.48 -9.36 16.21
CA ASP A 90 -9.00 -8.02 15.95
C ASP A 90 -7.84 -7.07 15.62
N ILE A 91 -7.92 -6.37 14.49
CA ILE A 91 -6.87 -5.46 14.01
C ILE A 91 -7.44 -4.07 13.76
N LEU A 92 -6.79 -3.05 14.31
CA LEU A 92 -6.99 -1.65 13.97
C LEU A 92 -5.69 -1.12 13.36
N HIS A 93 -5.70 -0.79 12.07
CA HIS A 93 -4.52 -0.30 11.36
C HIS A 93 -4.80 1.04 10.67
N GLU A 94 -3.96 2.04 10.91
CA GLU A 94 -4.06 3.36 10.29
C GLU A 94 -3.38 3.35 8.92
N THR A 95 -4.16 3.58 7.85
CA THR A 95 -3.65 3.73 6.47
C THR A 95 -3.70 5.18 5.97
N GLY A 96 -3.89 6.14 6.88
CA GLY A 96 -4.18 7.53 6.54
C GLY A 96 -5.48 7.64 5.74
N ARG A 97 -5.41 8.24 4.55
CA ARG A 97 -6.53 8.21 3.59
C ARG A 97 -6.28 7.12 2.55
N SER A 98 -6.81 5.93 2.84
CA SER A 98 -6.82 4.78 1.93
C SER A 98 -7.13 5.20 0.49
N LEU A 99 -6.24 4.85 -0.44
CA LEU A 99 -6.46 5.02 -1.88
C LEU A 99 -7.42 3.95 -2.42
N ASN A 100 -7.32 2.73 -1.90
CA ASN A 100 -8.21 1.63 -2.21
C ASN A 100 -8.37 0.72 -0.98
N ARG A 101 -9.55 0.79 -0.36
CA ARG A 101 -9.81 0.11 0.91
C ARG A 101 -9.72 -1.41 0.80
N ALA A 102 -10.08 -2.00 -0.33
CA ALA A 102 -10.04 -3.44 -0.51
C ALA A 102 -8.59 -3.96 -0.57
N ILE A 103 -7.69 -3.20 -1.20
CA ILE A 103 -6.26 -3.54 -1.27
C ILE A 103 -5.64 -3.39 0.12
N ASP A 104 -5.91 -2.27 0.80
CA ASP A 104 -5.38 -2.00 2.13
C ASP A 104 -5.78 -3.10 3.12
N LEU A 105 -7.05 -3.53 3.11
CA LEU A 105 -7.53 -4.64 3.95
C LEU A 105 -6.78 -5.94 3.66
N GLY A 106 -6.67 -6.33 2.39
CA GLY A 106 -5.96 -7.56 2.01
C GLY A 106 -4.47 -7.54 2.38
N GLN A 107 -3.82 -6.37 2.34
CA GLN A 107 -2.44 -6.20 2.81
C GLN A 107 -2.32 -6.39 4.32
N VAL A 108 -3.24 -5.80 5.10
CA VAL A 108 -3.25 -5.94 6.57
C VAL A 108 -3.51 -7.39 6.98
N GLU A 109 -4.49 -8.04 6.35
CA GLU A 109 -4.82 -9.46 6.59
C GLU A 109 -3.65 -10.37 6.24
N GLY A 110 -3.10 -10.23 5.03
CA GLY A 110 -1.96 -11.03 4.58
C GLY A 110 -0.71 -10.82 5.43
N GLY A 111 -0.40 -9.57 5.78
CA GLY A 111 0.73 -9.23 6.63
C GLY A 111 0.60 -9.79 8.04
N PHE A 112 -0.61 -9.80 8.61
CA PHE A 112 -0.86 -10.42 9.90
C PHE A 112 -0.62 -11.94 9.85
N ILE A 113 -1.20 -12.64 8.87
CA ILE A 113 -1.03 -14.10 8.73
C ILE A 113 0.45 -14.46 8.49
N GLN A 114 1.17 -13.67 7.70
CA GLN A 114 2.59 -13.86 7.48
C GLN A 114 3.41 -13.65 8.77
N GLY A 115 3.12 -12.60 9.54
CA GLY A 115 3.79 -12.38 10.83
C GLY A 115 3.47 -13.46 11.88
N MET A 116 2.24 -13.98 11.85
CA MET A 116 1.82 -15.11 12.68
C MET A 116 2.60 -16.37 12.31
N GLY A 117 2.71 -16.71 11.01
CA GLY A 117 3.52 -17.83 10.53
C GLY A 117 4.97 -17.72 11.04
N TRP A 118 5.59 -16.56 10.79
CA TRP A 118 6.97 -16.24 11.20
C TRP A 118 7.27 -16.51 12.67
N LEU A 119 6.35 -16.15 13.57
CA LEU A 119 6.57 -16.25 15.02
C LEU A 119 6.09 -17.56 15.62
N THR A 120 5.54 -18.49 14.83
CA THR A 120 4.89 -19.68 15.39
C THR A 120 5.24 -20.99 14.71
N THR A 121 5.21 -21.07 13.37
CA THR A 121 5.44 -22.32 12.63
C THR A 121 6.69 -22.30 11.76
N GLU A 122 7.06 -21.11 11.31
CA GLU A 122 8.17 -20.91 10.38
C GLU A 122 9.52 -21.04 11.11
N GLU A 123 10.20 -22.16 10.89
CA GLU A 123 11.53 -22.41 11.46
C GLU A 123 12.55 -22.77 10.37
N LEU A 124 13.64 -21.99 10.33
CA LEU A 124 14.80 -22.31 9.52
C LEU A 124 15.78 -23.15 10.34
N TRP A 125 16.00 -24.39 9.90
CA TRP A 125 16.91 -25.32 10.57
C TRP A 125 18.08 -25.70 9.67
N TRP A 126 19.30 -25.58 10.20
CA TRP A 126 20.54 -26.01 9.56
C TRP A 126 21.16 -27.17 10.32
N ASP A 127 21.78 -28.10 9.60
CA ASP A 127 22.57 -29.17 10.22
C ASP A 127 24.01 -28.73 10.56
N ASP A 128 24.74 -29.59 11.27
CA ASP A 128 26.14 -29.34 11.69
C ASP A 128 27.12 -29.12 10.51
N LYS A 129 26.69 -29.41 9.28
CA LYS A 129 27.46 -29.18 8.05
C LYS A 129 27.07 -27.87 7.37
N GLY A 130 26.22 -27.06 7.99
CA GLY A 130 25.74 -25.78 7.46
C GLY A 130 24.73 -25.90 6.32
N ARG A 131 24.07 -27.06 6.14
CA ARG A 131 23.07 -27.24 5.08
C ARG A 131 21.68 -26.90 5.59
N LEU A 132 20.92 -26.09 4.84
CA LEU A 132 19.52 -25.80 5.15
C LEU A 132 18.66 -27.06 4.95
N ARG A 133 17.95 -27.45 6.00
CA ARG A 133 17.16 -28.68 6.02
C ARG A 133 15.68 -28.41 5.75
N THR A 134 15.16 -27.25 6.17
CA THR A 134 13.80 -26.79 5.88
C THR A 134 13.73 -26.01 4.56
N HIS A 135 14.13 -26.64 3.45
CA HIS A 135 14.27 -26.01 2.13
C HIS A 135 13.07 -26.26 1.18
N ALA A 136 12.01 -26.90 1.66
CA ALA A 136 10.81 -27.21 0.89
C ALA A 136 9.53 -27.00 1.72
N PRO A 137 8.36 -26.74 1.11
CA PRO A 137 7.08 -26.57 1.81
C PRO A 137 6.60 -27.81 2.61
N SER A 138 7.18 -28.98 2.34
CA SER A 138 6.95 -30.18 3.15
C SER A 138 7.62 -30.08 4.53
N THR A 139 8.73 -29.34 4.62
CA THR A 139 9.61 -29.25 5.79
C THR A 139 9.64 -27.86 6.45
N TYR A 140 9.29 -26.82 5.70
CA TYR A 140 9.05 -25.47 6.20
C TYR A 140 7.55 -25.27 6.24
N LYS A 141 7.02 -24.94 7.41
CA LYS A 141 5.60 -24.68 7.62
C LYS A 141 5.38 -23.22 7.82
#